data_AF-Q1IRU0-F1
#
_entry.id   AF-Q1IRU0-F1
#
_cell.length_a   1.000
_cell.length_b   1.000
_cell.length_c   1.000
_cell.angle_alpha   90.00
_cell.angle_beta   90.00
_cell.angle_gamma   90.00
#
_symmetry.space_group_name_H-M   'P 1'
#
loop_
_entity.id
_entity.type
_entity.pdbx_description
1 polymer ?
#
loop_
_entity_poly.entity_id
_entity_poly.type
_entity_poly.pdbx_seq_one_letter_code
_entity_poly.pdbx_strand_id
1 'polypeptide(L)'
;MMKKIQDVTSKKCWRERVTAEITVAHLVEFARETGGEISLQQAANFLNENGQAYEMWMHMMRAGEEFIKANINPRMPVQSIRETEVARMVN
;
A
#
# COMPACT_ATOMS: atom_id res chain seq x y z
N MET A 1 33.23 -10.17 -23.01
CA MET A 1 31.77 -10.31 -23.16
C MET A 1 31.25 -11.09 -21.97
N MET A 2 30.45 -10.46 -21.10
CA MET A 2 29.46 -11.05 -20.18
C MET A 2 28.96 -9.92 -19.27
N LYS A 3 27.80 -9.35 -19.60
CA LYS A 3 27.09 -8.44 -18.69
C LYS A 3 26.61 -9.28 -17.52
N LYS A 4 27.02 -8.93 -16.29
CA LYS A 4 26.44 -9.47 -15.06
C LYS A 4 24.92 -9.27 -15.15
N ILE A 5 24.17 -10.37 -15.18
CA ILE A 5 22.73 -10.35 -14.96
C ILE A 5 22.57 -9.99 -13.49
N GLN A 6 22.49 -8.69 -13.25
CA GLN A 6 22.29 -8.11 -11.94
C GLN A 6 20.83 -8.37 -11.60
N ASP A 7 20.63 -9.43 -10.80
CA ASP A 7 19.51 -9.67 -9.92
C ASP A 7 18.26 -8.82 -10.20
N VAL A 8 17.35 -9.37 -11.03
CA VAL A 8 16.02 -8.83 -11.30
C VAL A 8 15.10 -8.96 -10.06
N THR A 9 15.63 -9.27 -8.87
CA THR A 9 14.88 -9.26 -7.60
C THR A 9 15.20 -8.05 -6.73
N SER A 10 15.27 -6.87 -7.34
CA SER A 10 15.37 -5.63 -6.55
C SER A 10 14.09 -5.43 -5.71
N LYS A 11 14.23 -4.92 -4.48
CA LYS A 11 13.09 -4.57 -3.59
C LYS A 11 12.01 -3.71 -4.26
N LYS A 12 12.41 -2.93 -5.28
CA LYS A 12 11.50 -2.10 -6.08
C LYS A 12 10.55 -2.98 -6.92
N CYS A 13 11.07 -4.01 -7.57
CA CYS A 13 10.28 -4.97 -8.34
C CYS A 13 9.32 -5.78 -7.45
N TRP A 14 9.73 -6.13 -6.23
CA TRP A 14 8.83 -6.80 -5.28
C TRP A 14 7.69 -5.90 -4.80
N ARG A 15 7.97 -4.62 -4.48
CA ARG A 15 6.93 -3.66 -4.09
C ARG A 15 5.95 -3.41 -5.23
N GLU A 16 6.44 -3.21 -6.44
CA GLU A 16 5.61 -3.03 -7.64
C GLU A 16 4.71 -4.25 -7.88
N ARG A 17 5.25 -5.46 -7.69
CA ARG A 17 4.49 -6.70 -7.80
C ARG A 17 3.40 -6.83 -6.73
N VAL A 18 3.71 -6.61 -5.45
CA VAL A 18 2.73 -6.72 -4.36
C VAL A 18 1.64 -5.67 -4.52
N THR A 19 2.00 -4.45 -4.92
CA THR A 19 1.03 -3.40 -5.25
C THR A 19 0.13 -3.86 -6.40
N ALA A 20 0.68 -4.38 -7.49
CA ALA A 20 -0.15 -4.88 -8.60
C ALA A 20 -1.09 -6.02 -8.18
N GLU A 21 -0.64 -6.97 -7.37
CA GLU A 21 -1.46 -8.10 -6.89
C GLU A 21 -2.65 -7.64 -6.04
N ILE A 22 -2.44 -6.72 -5.09
CA ILE A 22 -3.51 -6.15 -4.26
C ILE A 22 -4.48 -5.33 -5.11
N THR A 23 -3.94 -4.52 -6.02
CA THR A 23 -4.74 -3.62 -6.86
C THR A 23 -5.60 -4.38 -7.88
N VAL A 24 -5.12 -5.51 -8.43
CA VAL A 24 -5.89 -6.39 -9.33
C VAL A 24 -7.15 -6.92 -8.65
N ALA A 25 -7.00 -7.48 -7.44
CA ALA A 25 -8.13 -8.07 -6.72
C ALA A 25 -9.21 -7.02 -6.43
N HIS A 26 -8.79 -5.83 -6.02
CA HIS A 26 -9.70 -4.72 -5.75
C HIS A 26 -10.43 -4.25 -7.02
N LEU A 27 -9.72 -4.12 -8.14
CA LEU A 27 -10.30 -3.67 -9.41
C LEU A 27 -11.35 -4.64 -9.94
N VAL A 28 -11.11 -5.95 -9.83
CA VAL A 28 -12.07 -6.97 -10.24
C VAL A 28 -13.33 -6.93 -9.38
N GLU A 29 -13.19 -6.81 -8.06
CA GLU A 29 -14.36 -6.74 -7.19
C GLU A 29 -15.15 -5.45 -7.41
N PHE A 30 -14.47 -4.31 -7.57
CA PHE A 30 -15.12 -3.04 -7.87
C PHE A 30 -15.90 -3.07 -9.19
N ALA A 31 -15.38 -3.77 -10.21
CA ALA A 31 -16.12 -3.96 -11.46
C ALA A 31 -17.44 -4.71 -11.23
N ARG A 32 -17.43 -5.74 -10.37
CA ARG A 32 -18.64 -6.51 -10.03
C ARG A 32 -19.65 -5.67 -9.26
N GLU A 33 -19.20 -4.89 -8.29
CA GLU A 33 -20.06 -3.98 -7.50
C GLU A 33 -20.72 -2.90 -8.37
N THR A 34 -20.04 -2.46 -9.44
CA THR A 34 -20.56 -1.47 -10.39
C THR A 34 -21.46 -2.07 -11.48
N GLY A 35 -21.74 -3.38 -11.41
CA GLY A 35 -22.60 -4.10 -12.36
C GLY A 35 -21.89 -4.50 -13.65
N GLY A 36 -20.56 -4.39 -13.69
CA GLY A 36 -19.71 -4.84 -14.77
C GLY A 36 -19.00 -6.16 -14.46
N GLU A 37 -18.21 -6.62 -15.42
CA GLU A 37 -17.31 -7.75 -15.25
C GLU A 37 -16.01 -7.45 -16.00
N ILE A 38 -14.87 -7.64 -15.32
CA ILE A 38 -13.55 -7.61 -15.95
C ILE A 38 -12.84 -8.91 -15.62
N SER A 39 -12.14 -9.48 -16.60
CA SER A 39 -11.29 -10.63 -16.32
C SER A 39 -10.03 -10.20 -15.55
N LEU A 40 -9.47 -11.13 -14.78
CA LEU A 40 -8.17 -10.94 -14.11
C LEU A 40 -7.07 -10.52 -15.09
N GLN A 41 -7.09 -11.06 -16.32
CA GLN A 41 -6.10 -10.71 -17.35
C GLN A 41 -6.25 -9.26 -17.81
N GLN A 42 -7.48 -8.78 -18.03
CA GLN A 42 -7.73 -7.38 -18.40
C GLN A 42 -7.31 -6.43 -17.27
N ALA A 43 -7.63 -6.77 -16.02
CA ALA A 43 -7.21 -6.00 -14.85
C ALA A 43 -5.68 -5.91 -14.74
N ALA A 44 -5.00 -7.04 -14.89
CA ALA A 44 -3.54 -7.10 -14.83
C ALA A 44 -2.88 -6.31 -15.96
N ASN A 45 -3.40 -6.39 -17.19
CA ASN A 45 -2.88 -5.64 -18.33
C ASN A 45 -2.99 -4.12 -18.07
N PHE A 46 -4.18 -3.66 -17.66
CA PHE A 46 -4.40 -2.25 -17.33
C PHE A 46 -3.41 -1.74 -16.26
N LEU A 47 -3.22 -2.50 -15.17
CA LEU A 47 -2.37 -2.08 -14.07
C LEU A 47 -0.87 -2.06 -14.41
N ASN A 48 -0.45 -2.90 -15.35
CA ASN A 48 0.94 -2.95 -15.83
C ASN A 48 1.28 -1.83 -16.82
N GLU A 49 0.28 -1.14 -17.37
CA GLU A 49 0.51 -0.03 -18.29
C GLU A 49 0.92 1.24 -17.53
N ASN A 50 1.93 1.96 -18.04
CA ASN A 50 2.26 3.35 -17.67
C ASN A 50 2.26 3.71 -16.16
N GLY A 51 2.55 2.76 -15.28
CA GLY A 51 2.54 2.98 -13.82
C GLY A 51 1.14 3.05 -13.18
N GLN A 52 0.09 2.61 -13.86
CA GLN A 52 -1.30 2.64 -13.37
C GLN A 52 -1.46 1.96 -11.99
N ALA A 53 -0.77 0.84 -11.75
CA ALA A 53 -0.77 0.18 -10.44
C ALA A 53 -0.34 1.11 -9.30
N TYR A 54 0.70 1.91 -9.53
CA TYR A 54 1.26 2.81 -8.53
C TYR A 54 0.36 4.02 -8.31
N GLU A 55 -0.16 4.63 -9.38
CA GLU A 55 -1.09 5.76 -9.29
C GLU A 55 -2.38 5.37 -8.54
N MET A 56 -2.97 4.23 -8.87
CA MET A 56 -4.17 3.74 -8.20
C MET A 56 -3.90 3.45 -6.72
N TRP A 57 -2.75 2.86 -6.39
CA TRP A 57 -2.32 2.67 -5.00
C TRP A 57 -2.19 3.99 -4.24
N MET A 58 -1.58 5.01 -4.85
CA MET A 58 -1.44 6.34 -4.24
C MET A 58 -2.81 6.96 -3.92
N HIS A 59 -3.79 6.81 -4.81
CA HIS A 59 -5.16 7.28 -4.57
C HIS A 59 -5.83 6.53 -3.42
N MET A 60 -5.71 5.19 -3.37
CA MET A 60 -6.26 4.39 -2.28
C MET A 60 -5.64 4.77 -0.93
N MET A 61 -4.32 4.95 -0.88
CA MET A 61 -3.61 5.35 0.34
C MET A 61 -4.05 6.75 0.81
N ARG A 62 -4.21 7.70 -0.12
CA ARG A 62 -4.64 9.05 0.21
C ARG A 62 -6.03 9.08 0.83
N ALA A 63 -6.97 8.29 0.32
CA ALA A 63 -8.31 8.18 0.92
C ALA A 63 -8.24 7.63 2.37
N GLY A 64 -7.37 6.64 2.61
CA GLY A 64 -7.11 6.13 3.96
C GLY A 64 -6.47 7.17 4.89
N GLU A 65 -5.51 7.94 4.41
CA GLU A 65 -4.92 9.06 5.17
C GLU A 65 -5.95 10.12 5.53
N GLU A 66 -6.82 10.50 4.59
CA GLU A 66 -7.88 11.49 4.81
C GLU A 66 -8.88 10.98 5.85
N PHE A 67 -9.28 9.70 5.77
CA PHE A 67 -10.11 9.06 6.79
C PHE A 67 -9.43 9.11 8.17
N ILE A 68 -8.15 8.76 8.28
CA ILE A 68 -7.39 8.81 9.53
C ILE A 68 -7.35 10.24 10.09
N LYS A 69 -7.02 11.23 9.25
CA LYS A 69 -6.97 12.64 9.68
C LYS A 69 -8.32 13.15 10.18
N ALA A 70 -9.42 12.68 9.58
CA ALA A 70 -10.78 13.08 9.96
C ALA A 70 -11.27 12.37 11.23
N ASN A 71 -10.82 11.14 11.50
CA ASN A 71 -11.40 10.28 12.54
C ASN A 71 -10.46 9.98 13.73
N ILE A 72 -9.14 10.17 13.57
CA ILE A 72 -8.17 9.99 14.64
C ILE A 72 -7.79 11.38 15.17
N ASN A 73 -8.26 11.67 16.39
CA ASN A 73 -7.95 12.90 17.09
C ASN A 73 -6.42 12.96 17.36
N PRO A 74 -5.68 13.98 16.89
CA PRO A 74 -4.22 14.08 17.07
C PRO A 74 -3.78 14.29 18.53
N ARG A 75 -4.71 14.26 19.49
CA ARG A 75 -4.50 14.55 20.92
C ARG A 75 -4.42 13.32 21.82
N MET A 76 -4.24 12.11 21.31
CA MET A 76 -3.68 11.10 22.21
C MET A 76 -2.18 11.34 22.29
N PRO A 77 -1.64 11.86 23.42
CA PRO A 77 -0.21 11.84 23.60
C PRO A 77 0.18 10.37 23.49
N VAL A 78 1.07 10.06 22.55
CA VAL A 78 1.81 8.80 22.58
C VAL A 78 2.50 8.82 23.93
N GLN A 79 1.91 8.17 24.94
CA GLN A 79 2.55 8.00 26.23
C GLN A 79 3.81 7.19 25.94
N SER A 80 4.92 7.92 25.87
CA SER A 80 6.25 7.36 25.83
C SER A 80 6.34 6.47 27.06
N ILE A 81 6.25 5.16 26.86
CA ILE A 81 6.39 4.13 27.90
C ILE A 81 7.74 4.28 28.63
N ARG A 82 8.68 5.07 28.08
CA ARG A 82 10.00 5.32 28.64
C ARG A 82 10.04 6.24 29.85
N GLU A 83 9.02 7.06 30.12
CA GLU A 83 9.05 7.92 31.32
C GLU A 83 8.48 7.23 32.57
N THR A 84 7.60 6.25 32.40
CA THR A 84 6.92 5.58 33.52
C THR A 84 7.82 4.53 34.21
N GLU A 85 8.82 3.97 33.52
CA GLU A 85 9.80 3.06 34.14
C GLU A 85 10.88 3.79 34.93
N VAL A 86 11.31 4.98 34.49
CA VAL A 86 12.37 5.74 35.20
C VAL A 86 11.87 6.25 36.56
N ALA A 87 10.61 6.66 36.66
CA ALA A 87 10.02 7.11 37.92
C ALA A 87 9.87 5.98 38.98
N ARG A 88 9.90 4.71 38.58
CA ARG A 88 9.83 3.55 39.49
C ARG A 88 11.19 3.09 40.03
N MET A 89 12.30 3.64 39.52
CA MET A 89 13.65 3.29 39.98
C MET A 89 14.25 4.30 40.98
N VAL A 90 13.51 5.35 41.36
CA VAL A 90 13.99 6.42 42.26
C VAL A 90 13.20 6.54 43.57
N ASN A 91 12.44 5.50 43.95
CA ASN A 91 11.84 5.38 45.29
C ASN A 91 12.34 4.12 45.99
#